data_AF-A0A7S0ND28-F1
#
_entry.id   AF-A0A7S0ND28-F1
#
_cell.length_a   1.000
_cell.length_b   1.000
_cell.length_c   1.000
_cell.angle_alpha   90.00
_cell.angle_beta   90.00
_cell.angle_gamma   90.00
#
_symmetry.space_group_name_H-M   'P 1'
#
loop_
_entity.id
_entity.type
_entity.pdbx_description
1 polymer ?
#
loop_
_entity_poly.entity_id
_entity_poly.type
_entity_poly.pdbx_seq_one_letter_code
_entity_poly.pdbx_strand_id
1 'polypeptide(L)'
;ASEVPFTMMLLLLTQAASFVPSCSFAPTSSFAPITSATRGHTSPHLVRPMVSRVAQPPSMLDAATVLTSPLLDPIATGFELVTLVPQPFWLLLILLPNWKVTRAVFEPIWPLAILGLVHFGIVVLSTQGAPEVTAPLDLFNKLFDVREDGLKTYLELGSYRNFAAEEWTHVLIWDLFVGRYIWLDGRRRGIFTPHSVLLTNLIGPPGLIVHLITCLVLGKGLPDDAEGSRAAAA
;
A
#
# COMPACT_ATOMS: atom_id res chain seq x y z
N ALA A 1 30.95 -0.89 -21.30
CA ALA A 1 30.52 -1.02 -19.90
C ALA A 1 29.26 -0.17 -19.72
N SER A 2 28.08 -0.71 -20.02
CA SER A 2 26.83 0.08 -20.10
C SER A 2 25.55 -0.74 -19.91
N GLU A 3 25.61 -1.93 -19.29
CA GLU A 3 24.46 -2.83 -19.10
C GLU A 3 23.82 -2.73 -17.69
N VAL A 4 24.35 -1.87 -16.82
CA VAL A 4 23.95 -1.79 -15.41
C VAL A 4 22.56 -1.17 -15.17
N PRO A 5 22.09 -0.12 -15.89
CA PRO A 5 20.82 0.52 -15.52
C PRO A 5 19.60 -0.35 -15.87
N PHE A 6 19.67 -1.14 -16.94
CA PHE A 6 18.58 -2.02 -17.35
C PHE A 6 18.43 -3.23 -16.43
N THR A 7 19.57 -3.81 -16.01
CA THR A 7 19.59 -4.95 -15.08
C THR A 7 19.05 -4.55 -13.71
N MET A 8 19.37 -3.34 -13.23
CA MET A 8 18.86 -2.82 -11.96
C MET A 8 17.37 -2.48 -12.02
N MET A 9 16.88 -1.96 -13.14
CA MET A 9 15.45 -1.74 -13.38
C MET A 9 14.67 -3.05 -13.47
N LEU A 10 15.24 -4.09 -14.09
CA LEU A 10 14.63 -5.42 -14.16
C LEU A 10 14.62 -6.14 -12.79
N LEU A 11 15.64 -5.91 -11.96
CA LEU A 11 15.71 -6.37 -10.56
C LEU A 11 14.67 -5.69 -9.67
N LEU A 12 14.45 -4.38 -9.84
CA LEU A 12 13.41 -3.64 -9.13
C LEU A 12 12.00 -4.05 -9.58
N LEU A 13 11.80 -4.32 -10.87
CA LEU A 13 10.52 -4.84 -11.39
C LEU A 13 10.23 -6.27 -10.91
N THR A 14 11.26 -7.12 -10.75
CA THR A 14 11.10 -8.47 -10.19
C THR A 14 10.86 -8.45 -8.68
N GLN A 15 11.44 -7.51 -7.93
CA GLN A 15 11.12 -7.30 -6.51
C GLN A 15 9.72 -6.71 -6.29
N ALA A 16 9.26 -5.79 -7.15
CA ALA A 16 7.90 -5.26 -7.09
C ALA A 16 6.85 -6.35 -7.37
N ALA A 17 7.13 -7.29 -8.29
CA ALA A 17 6.27 -8.46 -8.53
C ALA A 17 6.26 -9.46 -7.36
N SER A 18 7.27 -9.41 -6.47
CA SER A 18 7.36 -10.25 -5.27
C SER A 18 6.59 -9.69 -4.07
N PHE A 19 6.06 -8.46 -4.17
CA PHE A 19 5.20 -7.82 -3.16
C PHE A 19 3.72 -8.19 -3.32
N VAL A 20 3.37 -9.05 -4.28
CA VAL A 20 2.14 -9.84 -4.17
C VAL A 20 2.41 -10.89 -3.09
N PRO A 21 1.66 -10.93 -1.97
CA PRO A 21 1.88 -11.95 -0.95
C PRO A 21 1.64 -13.31 -1.59
N SER A 22 2.74 -13.99 -1.92
CA SER A 22 2.72 -15.39 -2.29
C SER A 22 2.34 -16.13 -1.02
N CYS A 23 1.08 -16.56 -0.90
CA CYS A 23 0.63 -17.50 0.10
C CYS A 23 1.41 -18.82 -0.07
N SER A 24 2.63 -18.86 0.47
CA SER A 24 3.44 -20.07 0.53
C SER A 24 3.13 -20.76 1.85
N PHE A 25 2.15 -21.64 1.80
CA PHE A 25 1.96 -22.71 2.78
C PHE A 25 3.22 -23.58 2.77
N ALA A 26 4.04 -23.50 3.81
CA ALA A 26 5.13 -24.46 4.02
C ALA A 26 4.55 -25.73 4.66
N PRO A 27 4.75 -26.92 4.07
CA PRO A 27 4.34 -28.18 4.68
C PRO A 27 5.39 -28.60 5.72
N THR A 28 5.08 -28.50 7.00
CA THR A 28 5.82 -29.20 8.05
C THR A 28 5.49 -30.69 7.98
N SER A 29 6.40 -31.47 7.39
CA SER A 29 6.48 -32.91 7.68
C SER A 29 7.95 -33.30 7.79
N SER A 30 8.40 -33.47 9.03
CA SER A 30 9.55 -34.32 9.31
C SER A 30 9.25 -35.12 10.57
N PHE A 31 8.94 -36.39 10.34
CA PHE A 31 8.77 -37.41 11.36
C PHE A 31 10.11 -37.63 12.07
N ALA A 32 10.10 -37.48 13.39
CA ALA A 32 11.15 -38.02 14.26
C ALA A 32 10.84 -39.50 14.59
N PRO A 33 11.80 -40.42 14.53
CA PRO A 33 11.71 -41.68 15.25
C PRO A 33 12.38 -41.52 16.63
N ILE A 34 11.57 -41.52 17.69
CA ILE A 34 12.02 -41.69 19.07
C ILE A 34 12.04 -43.19 19.36
N THR A 35 13.23 -43.74 19.62
CA THR A 35 13.45 -45.10 20.13
C THR A 35 13.05 -45.21 21.61
N SER A 36 12.43 -46.33 21.96
CA SER A 36 11.87 -46.65 23.27
C SER A 36 12.91 -47.05 24.32
N ALA A 37 12.63 -46.72 25.59
CA ALA A 37 13.10 -47.47 26.77
C ALA A 37 12.27 -47.14 28.03
N THR A 38 11.29 -48.01 28.29
CA THR A 38 10.80 -48.59 29.58
C THR A 38 10.84 -47.88 30.95
N ARG A 39 9.77 -48.22 31.71
CA ARG A 39 9.46 -48.07 33.17
C ARG A 39 8.89 -46.70 33.55
N GLY A 40 7.72 -46.57 34.20
CA GLY A 40 6.79 -47.51 34.81
C GLY A 40 6.24 -46.83 36.08
N HIS A 41 4.93 -46.56 36.15
CA HIS A 41 4.12 -46.56 37.37
C HIS A 41 2.68 -46.09 37.10
N THR A 42 1.78 -46.73 37.83
CA THR A 42 0.31 -46.73 37.87
C THR A 42 -0.34 -45.40 38.30
N SER A 43 -1.43 -45.00 37.62
CA SER A 43 -2.81 -44.89 38.19
C SER A 43 -3.77 -44.07 37.29
N PRO A 44 -5.11 -44.27 37.40
CA PRO A 44 -6.09 -43.85 36.39
C PRO A 44 -6.88 -42.58 36.74
N HIS A 45 -7.67 -42.09 35.77
CA HIS A 45 -8.74 -41.06 35.82
C HIS A 45 -8.38 -39.61 35.42
N LEU A 46 -8.62 -39.27 34.14
CA LEU A 46 -9.64 -38.31 33.66
C LEU A 46 -9.39 -38.03 32.16
N VAL A 47 -10.14 -38.71 31.27
CA VAL A 47 -10.09 -38.42 29.84
C VAL A 47 -10.97 -37.20 29.57
N ARG A 48 -10.37 -36.02 29.46
CA ARG A 48 -11.00 -34.85 28.81
C ARG A 48 -11.01 -35.13 27.29
N PRO A 49 -12.15 -35.04 26.59
CA PRO A 49 -12.13 -35.09 25.13
C PRO A 49 -11.45 -33.82 24.62
N MET A 50 -10.26 -33.98 24.05
CA MET A 50 -9.59 -32.95 23.26
C MET A 50 -10.37 -32.81 21.94
N VAL A 51 -11.36 -31.91 21.93
CA VAL A 51 -12.00 -31.49 20.69
C VAL A 51 -10.96 -30.71 19.90
N SER A 52 -10.34 -31.37 18.92
CA SER A 52 -9.54 -30.74 17.90
C SER A 52 -10.43 -29.75 17.15
N ARG A 53 -10.27 -28.45 17.44
CA ARG A 53 -10.93 -27.38 16.68
C ARG A 53 -10.27 -27.37 15.29
N VAL A 54 -10.84 -28.11 14.36
CA VAL A 54 -10.48 -28.07 12.93
C VAL A 54 -10.62 -26.62 12.49
N ALA A 55 -9.51 -25.98 12.14
CA ALA A 55 -9.53 -24.69 11.47
C ALA A 55 -10.22 -24.89 10.12
N GLN A 56 -11.43 -24.33 9.99
CA GLN A 56 -12.14 -24.28 8.72
C GLN A 56 -11.35 -23.40 7.76
N PRO A 57 -11.17 -23.78 6.48
CA PRO A 57 -10.64 -22.86 5.48
C PRO A 57 -11.65 -21.72 5.26
N PRO A 58 -11.20 -20.47 5.00
CA PRO A 58 -12.10 -19.36 4.74
C PRO A 58 -12.94 -19.69 3.50
N SER A 59 -14.25 -19.70 3.67
CA SER A 59 -15.19 -20.04 2.60
C SER A 59 -15.42 -18.81 1.73
N MET A 60 -15.81 -18.96 0.47
CA MET A 60 -16.11 -17.83 -0.42
C MET A 60 -17.24 -16.90 0.11
N LEU A 61 -17.96 -17.32 1.15
CA LEU A 61 -18.91 -16.50 1.91
C LEU A 61 -18.24 -15.43 2.79
N ASP A 62 -16.94 -15.56 3.11
CA ASP A 62 -16.16 -14.55 3.82
C ASP A 62 -15.93 -13.31 2.93
N ALA A 63 -15.76 -13.50 1.61
CA ALA A 63 -15.66 -12.40 0.66
C ALA A 63 -17.02 -11.69 0.45
N ALA A 64 -18.13 -12.41 0.58
CA ALA A 64 -19.47 -11.83 0.49
C ALA A 64 -19.90 -11.11 1.78
N THR A 65 -19.34 -11.49 2.94
CA THR A 65 -19.57 -10.79 4.22
C THR A 65 -18.84 -9.45 4.31
N VAL A 66 -17.83 -9.19 3.46
CA VAL A 66 -17.14 -7.88 3.37
C VAL A 66 -18.08 -6.73 3.00
N LEU A 67 -19.16 -7.00 2.26
CA LEU A 67 -20.19 -6.00 1.95
C LEU A 67 -21.29 -5.91 3.02
N THR A 68 -21.22 -6.75 4.05
CA THR A 68 -22.24 -6.84 5.10
C THR A 68 -21.80 -6.02 6.30
N SER A 69 -22.08 -4.71 6.21
CA SER A 69 -21.99 -3.67 7.24
C SER A 69 -20.65 -2.90 7.35
N PRO A 70 -20.41 -1.89 6.48
CA PRO A 70 -19.36 -0.87 6.65
C PRO A 70 -19.42 -0.06 7.97
N LEU A 71 -20.44 -0.31 8.81
CA LEU A 71 -20.64 0.34 10.10
C LEU A 71 -19.98 -0.40 11.28
N LEU A 72 -19.54 -1.66 11.12
CA LEU A 72 -18.87 -2.39 12.21
C LEU A 72 -17.39 -2.01 12.36
N ASP A 73 -16.69 -1.78 11.26
CA ASP A 73 -15.27 -1.39 11.25
C ASP A 73 -14.98 -0.38 10.12
N PRO A 74 -15.26 0.92 10.35
CA PRO A 74 -15.08 1.96 9.34
C PRO A 74 -13.61 2.15 8.95
N ILE A 75 -12.65 1.83 9.83
CA ILE A 75 -11.21 1.92 9.53
C ILE A 75 -10.81 0.84 8.52
N ALA A 76 -11.21 -0.42 8.75
CA ALA A 76 -10.95 -1.51 7.81
C ALA A 76 -11.59 -1.25 6.45
N THR A 77 -12.85 -0.79 6.46
CA THR A 77 -13.57 -0.44 5.23
C THR A 77 -12.84 0.66 4.45
N GLY A 78 -12.41 1.73 5.12
CA GLY A 78 -11.64 2.81 4.48
C GLY A 78 -10.31 2.33 3.92
N PHE A 79 -9.60 1.48 4.66
CA PHE A 79 -8.34 0.85 4.22
C PHE A 79 -8.51 0.05 2.93
N GLU A 80 -9.54 -0.80 2.85
CA GLU A 80 -9.82 -1.61 1.66
C GLU A 80 -10.23 -0.75 0.47
N LEU A 81 -11.07 0.26 0.69
CA LEU A 81 -11.48 1.20 -0.34
C LEU A 81 -10.29 1.93 -0.96
N VAL A 82 -9.42 2.51 -0.14
CA VAL A 82 -8.23 3.22 -0.63
C VAL A 82 -7.23 2.26 -1.27
N THR A 83 -7.19 1.00 -0.86
CA THR A 83 -6.31 -0.01 -1.48
C THR A 83 -6.81 -0.44 -2.87
N LEU A 84 -8.11 -0.69 -3.01
CA LEU A 84 -8.68 -1.34 -4.20
C LEU A 84 -9.22 -0.35 -5.25
N VAL A 85 -9.85 0.74 -4.83
CA VAL A 85 -10.50 1.69 -5.74
C VAL A 85 -9.51 2.38 -6.69
N PRO A 86 -8.27 2.75 -6.28
CA PRO A 86 -7.30 3.34 -7.20
C PRO A 86 -6.78 2.40 -8.30
N GLN A 87 -6.84 1.08 -8.11
CA GLN A 87 -6.26 0.11 -9.05
C GLN A 87 -6.78 0.25 -10.50
N PRO A 88 -8.10 0.27 -10.77
CA PRO A 88 -8.60 0.52 -12.12
C PRO A 88 -8.18 1.89 -12.66
N PHE A 89 -8.01 2.88 -11.80
CA PHE A 89 -7.58 4.22 -12.22
C PHE A 89 -6.13 4.28 -12.66
N TRP A 90 -5.25 3.54 -12.00
CA TRP A 90 -3.87 3.35 -12.47
C TRP A 90 -3.83 2.76 -13.87
N LEU A 91 -4.66 1.76 -14.15
CA LEU A 91 -4.77 1.17 -15.49
C LEU A 91 -5.22 2.22 -16.53
N LEU A 92 -6.14 3.12 -16.18
CA LEU A 92 -6.55 4.22 -17.07
C LEU A 92 -5.40 5.18 -17.36
N LEU A 93 -4.64 5.59 -16.34
CA LEU A 93 -3.53 6.53 -16.49
C LEU A 93 -2.36 5.92 -17.28
N ILE A 94 -2.13 4.61 -17.15
CA ILE A 94 -1.02 3.91 -17.80
C ILE A 94 -1.38 3.47 -19.23
N LEU A 95 -2.51 2.78 -19.40
CA LEU A 95 -2.87 2.15 -20.68
C LEU A 95 -3.67 3.10 -21.59
N LEU A 96 -4.48 3.98 -21.01
CA LEU A 96 -5.42 4.84 -21.72
C LEU A 96 -5.27 6.34 -21.35
N PRO A 97 -4.04 6.91 -21.33
CA PRO A 97 -3.79 8.26 -20.80
C PRO A 97 -4.53 9.37 -21.57
N ASN A 98 -4.92 9.12 -22.82
CA ASN A 98 -5.60 10.11 -23.68
C ASN A 98 -7.09 9.84 -23.87
N TRP A 99 -7.65 8.82 -23.22
CA TRP A 99 -9.06 8.48 -23.36
C TRP A 99 -9.95 9.52 -22.68
N LYS A 100 -11.10 9.85 -23.30
CA LYS A 100 -12.02 10.89 -22.82
C LYS A 100 -12.46 10.66 -21.36
N VAL A 101 -12.63 9.40 -20.96
CA VAL A 101 -12.99 9.03 -19.59
C VAL A 101 -11.85 9.31 -18.62
N THR A 102 -10.63 8.87 -18.92
CA THR A 102 -9.42 9.16 -18.10
C THR A 102 -9.31 10.65 -17.84
N ARG A 103 -9.54 11.47 -18.88
CA ARG A 103 -9.51 12.93 -18.79
C ARG A 103 -10.61 13.48 -17.89
N ALA A 104 -11.86 13.09 -18.12
CA ALA A 104 -12.98 13.55 -17.33
C ALA A 104 -12.85 13.21 -15.82
N VAL A 105 -12.23 12.07 -15.51
CA VAL A 105 -11.97 11.66 -14.12
C VAL A 105 -10.79 12.41 -13.51
N PHE A 106 -9.64 12.46 -14.19
CA PHE A 106 -8.37 12.93 -13.59
C PHE A 106 -7.98 14.37 -13.91
N GLU A 107 -8.63 15.07 -14.84
CA GLU A 107 -8.41 16.52 -14.98
C GLU A 107 -8.90 17.28 -13.74
N PRO A 108 -10.09 17.01 -13.18
CA PRO A 108 -10.48 17.54 -11.88
C PRO A 108 -9.68 16.93 -10.72
N ILE A 109 -9.64 17.63 -9.58
CA ILE A 109 -9.00 17.13 -8.34
C ILE A 109 -9.93 16.27 -7.48
N TRP A 110 -11.24 16.29 -7.75
CA TRP A 110 -12.25 15.70 -6.86
C TRP A 110 -12.03 14.21 -6.52
N PRO A 111 -11.54 13.31 -7.41
CA PRO A 111 -11.37 11.90 -7.01
C PRO A 111 -10.34 11.75 -5.89
N LEU A 112 -9.28 12.54 -5.94
CA LEU A 112 -8.23 12.57 -4.91
C LEU A 112 -8.76 13.23 -3.64
N ALA A 113 -9.58 14.27 -3.76
CA ALA A 113 -10.22 14.90 -2.61
C ALA A 113 -11.16 13.94 -1.86
N ILE A 114 -11.90 13.09 -2.58
CA ILE A 114 -12.74 12.05 -1.96
C ILE A 114 -11.90 11.01 -1.23
N LEU A 115 -10.83 10.50 -1.87
CA LEU A 115 -9.92 9.55 -1.20
C LEU A 115 -9.25 10.19 0.03
N GLY A 116 -8.83 11.45 -0.07
CA GLY A 116 -8.31 12.23 1.05
C GLY A 116 -9.32 12.38 2.19
N LEU A 117 -10.62 12.55 1.88
CA LEU A 117 -11.67 12.59 2.89
C LEU A 117 -11.86 11.23 3.59
N VAL A 118 -11.75 10.12 2.85
CA VAL A 118 -11.78 8.76 3.43
C VAL A 118 -10.60 8.58 4.39
N HIS A 119 -9.38 8.94 3.95
CA HIS A 119 -8.19 8.87 4.80
C HIS A 119 -8.30 9.79 6.02
N PHE A 120 -8.81 11.01 5.87
CA PHE A 120 -9.09 11.89 7.00
C PHE A 120 -10.06 11.24 8.01
N GLY A 121 -11.08 10.53 7.54
CA GLY A 121 -11.96 9.72 8.38
C GLY A 121 -11.20 8.64 9.15
N ILE A 122 -10.29 7.91 8.50
CA ILE A 122 -9.42 6.90 9.15
C ILE A 122 -8.59 7.55 10.27
N VAL A 123 -7.95 8.70 10.00
CA VAL A 123 -7.14 9.43 10.99
C VAL A 123 -8.00 9.82 12.20
N VAL A 124 -9.15 10.46 11.98
CA VAL A 124 -10.02 10.90 13.08
C VAL A 124 -10.50 9.71 13.92
N LEU A 125 -10.93 8.62 13.28
CA LEU A 125 -11.41 7.43 13.98
C LEU A 125 -10.28 6.70 14.72
N SER A 126 -9.06 6.71 14.15
CA SER A 126 -7.86 6.17 14.80
C SER A 126 -7.60 6.84 16.16
N THR A 127 -7.76 8.17 16.25
CA THR A 127 -7.55 8.91 17.52
C THR A 127 -8.58 8.58 18.61
N GLN A 128 -9.72 7.98 18.25
CA GLN A 128 -10.79 7.61 19.18
C GLN A 128 -10.75 6.13 19.57
N GLY A 129 -9.82 5.36 19.01
CA GLY A 129 -9.68 3.93 19.25
C GLY A 129 -9.18 3.59 20.66
N ALA A 130 -9.34 2.32 21.04
CA ALA A 130 -8.82 1.81 22.29
C ALA A 130 -7.27 1.81 22.29
N PRO A 131 -6.60 1.97 23.45
CA PRO A 131 -5.15 2.07 23.54
C PRO A 131 -4.38 0.86 22.95
N GLU A 132 -5.03 -0.30 22.84
CA GLU A 132 -4.45 -1.52 22.29
C GLU A 132 -4.30 -1.49 20.76
N VAL A 133 -5.09 -0.66 20.07
CA VAL A 133 -5.11 -0.56 18.60
C VAL A 133 -4.60 0.78 18.07
N THR A 134 -4.57 1.79 18.93
CA THR A 134 -4.11 3.15 18.62
C THR A 134 -2.75 3.39 19.23
N ALA A 135 -1.79 3.79 18.39
CA ALA A 135 -0.43 4.10 18.82
C ALA A 135 -0.41 5.28 19.82
N PRO A 136 0.32 5.17 20.94
CA PRO A 136 0.50 6.28 21.87
C PRO A 136 1.23 7.44 21.20
N LEU A 137 0.77 8.68 21.45
CA LEU A 137 1.40 9.88 20.90
C LEU A 137 2.86 10.04 21.35
N ASP A 138 3.19 9.63 22.57
CA ASP A 138 4.56 9.65 23.08
C ASP A 138 5.48 8.72 22.28
N LEU A 139 4.97 7.57 21.81
CA LEU A 139 5.72 6.67 20.95
C LEU A 139 5.92 7.29 19.57
N PHE A 140 4.90 7.96 19.02
CA PHE A 140 5.02 8.70 17.77
C PHE A 140 6.05 9.82 17.86
N ASN A 141 6.07 10.58 18.96
CA ASN A 141 7.04 11.67 19.17
C ASN A 141 8.50 11.18 19.20
N LYS A 142 8.74 9.95 19.69
CA LYS A 142 10.08 9.34 19.66
C LYS A 142 10.63 9.15 18.25
N LEU A 143 9.76 9.01 17.24
CA LEU A 143 10.19 8.89 15.84
C LEU A 143 11.00 10.12 15.37
N PHE A 144 10.75 11.28 15.98
CA PHE A 144 11.42 12.54 15.67
C PHE A 144 12.55 12.89 16.65
N ASP A 145 12.82 12.05 17.65
CA ASP A 145 13.95 12.23 18.56
C ASP A 145 15.22 11.61 17.94
N VAL A 146 16.21 12.46 17.65
CA VAL A 146 17.50 12.06 17.07
C VAL A 146 18.27 11.09 17.98
N ARG A 147 17.92 11.00 19.26
CA ARG A 147 18.55 10.12 20.24
C ARG A 147 17.98 8.70 20.22
N GLU A 148 16.81 8.52 19.63
CA GLU A 148 16.11 7.24 19.55
C GLU A 148 16.46 6.50 18.25
N ASP A 149 16.28 5.18 18.26
CA ASP A 149 16.36 4.37 17.04
C ASP A 149 15.04 4.49 16.26
N GLY A 150 14.98 5.47 15.35
CA GLY A 150 13.76 5.77 14.59
C GLY A 150 13.21 4.58 13.79
N LEU A 151 14.07 3.70 13.25
CA LEU A 151 13.60 2.52 12.52
C LEU A 151 12.93 1.52 13.47
N LYS A 152 13.55 1.28 14.63
CA LYS A 152 12.94 0.44 15.66
C LYS A 152 11.63 1.03 16.16
N THR A 153 11.58 2.34 16.42
CA THR A 153 10.35 3.04 16.83
C THR A 153 9.26 2.94 15.76
N TYR A 154 9.60 3.09 14.48
CA TYR A 154 8.65 2.93 13.38
C TYR A 154 8.08 1.51 13.30
N LEU A 155 8.92 0.48 13.49
CA LEU A 155 8.46 -0.92 13.55
C LEU A 155 7.51 -1.16 14.75
N GLU A 156 7.78 -0.52 15.88
CA GLU A 156 6.89 -0.57 17.04
C GLU A 156 5.55 0.12 16.76
N LEU A 157 5.56 1.31 16.15
CA LEU A 157 4.35 2.00 15.69
C LEU A 157 3.55 1.15 14.69
N GLY A 158 4.23 0.48 13.76
CA GLY A 158 3.65 -0.42 12.78
C GLY A 158 2.92 -1.64 13.38
N SER A 159 3.16 -1.97 14.66
CA SER A 159 2.42 -3.03 15.37
C SER A 159 0.99 -2.60 15.74
N TYR A 160 0.71 -1.29 15.77
CA TYR A 160 -0.62 -0.75 16.03
C TYR A 160 -1.46 -0.76 14.75
N ARG A 161 -2.55 -1.52 14.79
CA ARG A 161 -3.47 -1.70 13.65
C ARG A 161 -3.88 -0.37 13.01
N ASN A 162 -4.27 0.62 13.82
CA ASN A 162 -4.79 1.88 13.29
C ASN A 162 -3.69 2.74 12.66
N PHE A 163 -2.46 2.67 13.18
CA PHE A 163 -1.30 3.34 12.59
C PHE A 163 -0.96 2.74 11.22
N ALA A 164 -0.90 1.41 11.13
CA ALA A 164 -0.64 0.73 9.86
C ALA A 164 -1.70 1.05 8.78
N ALA A 165 -2.98 1.12 9.17
CA ALA A 165 -4.06 1.47 8.25
C ALA A 165 -3.97 2.93 7.76
N GLU A 166 -3.62 3.84 8.67
CA GLU A 166 -3.45 5.26 8.36
C GLU A 166 -2.26 5.49 7.41
N GLU A 167 -1.07 5.01 7.76
CA GLU A 167 0.15 5.16 6.96
C GLU A 167 0.04 4.53 5.56
N TRP A 168 -0.58 3.36 5.44
CA TRP A 168 -0.76 2.71 4.13
C TRP A 168 -1.71 3.50 3.21
N THR A 169 -2.83 3.98 3.76
CA THR A 169 -3.78 4.77 2.95
C THR A 169 -3.20 6.13 2.57
N HIS A 170 -2.41 6.73 3.48
CA HIS A 170 -1.68 7.96 3.23
C HIS A 170 -0.75 7.84 2.01
N VAL A 171 0.12 6.82 1.98
CA VAL A 171 1.08 6.66 0.88
C VAL A 171 0.40 6.40 -0.47
N LEU A 172 -0.64 5.57 -0.51
CA LEU A 172 -1.36 5.27 -1.76
C LEU A 172 -2.01 6.51 -2.38
N ILE A 173 -2.56 7.40 -1.56
CA ILE A 173 -3.19 8.64 -2.02
C ILE A 173 -2.12 9.60 -2.54
N TRP A 174 -0.98 9.71 -1.87
CA TRP A 174 0.15 10.51 -2.32
C TRP A 174 0.73 10.02 -3.63
N ASP A 175 0.87 8.70 -3.80
CA ASP A 175 1.33 8.12 -5.06
C ASP A 175 0.37 8.43 -6.20
N LEU A 176 -0.94 8.29 -5.99
CA LEU A 176 -1.94 8.67 -7.01
C LEU A 176 -1.92 10.17 -7.32
N PHE A 177 -1.68 11.01 -6.31
CA PHE A 177 -1.48 12.45 -6.51
C PHE A 177 -0.30 12.75 -7.41
N VAL A 178 0.85 12.12 -7.14
CA VAL A 178 2.06 12.26 -7.95
C VAL A 178 1.85 11.68 -9.35
N GLY A 179 1.21 10.52 -9.48
CA GLY A 179 0.89 9.90 -10.77
C GLY A 179 -0.01 10.78 -11.64
N ARG A 180 -1.04 11.40 -11.03
CA ARG A 180 -1.89 12.39 -11.69
C ARG A 180 -1.10 13.63 -12.10
N TYR A 181 -0.22 14.14 -11.24
CA TYR A 181 0.64 15.28 -11.56
C TYR A 181 1.53 15.00 -12.78
N ILE A 182 2.23 13.87 -12.79
CA ILE A 182 3.06 13.40 -13.91
C ILE A 182 2.23 13.33 -15.18
N TRP A 183 1.07 12.69 -15.12
CA TRP A 183 0.17 12.55 -16.27
C TRP A 183 -0.30 13.90 -16.82
N LEU A 184 -0.72 14.83 -15.95
CA LEU A 184 -1.14 16.18 -16.36
C LEU A 184 0.00 16.96 -17.00
N ASP A 185 1.20 16.90 -16.42
CA ASP A 185 2.38 17.55 -16.97
C ASP A 185 2.73 17.01 -18.35
N GLY A 186 2.79 15.68 -18.50
CA GLY A 186 3.06 15.08 -19.80
C GLY A 186 2.00 15.38 -20.83
N ARG A 187 0.74 15.51 -20.42
CA ARG A 187 -0.34 15.95 -21.30
C ARG A 187 -0.23 17.39 -21.76
N ARG A 188 0.18 18.32 -20.90
CA ARG A 188 0.40 19.73 -21.28
C ARG A 188 1.58 19.86 -22.24
N ARG A 189 2.64 19.08 -22.01
CA ARG A 189 3.94 19.26 -22.69
C ARG A 189 4.21 18.26 -23.82
N GLY A 190 3.28 17.34 -24.06
CA GLY A 190 3.39 16.29 -25.07
C GLY A 190 4.45 15.24 -24.75
N ILE A 191 4.62 14.89 -23.47
CA ILE A 191 5.59 13.92 -22.98
C ILE A 191 4.88 12.59 -22.73
N PHE A 192 5.48 11.49 -23.20
CA PHE A 192 5.02 10.14 -22.85
C PHE A 192 5.29 9.90 -21.36
N THR A 193 4.28 9.51 -20.59
CA THR A 193 4.33 9.34 -19.13
C THR A 193 3.95 7.97 -18.57
N PRO A 194 3.38 6.99 -19.32
CA PRO A 194 3.01 5.69 -18.74
C PRO A 194 4.11 4.97 -17.97
N HIS A 195 5.37 5.07 -18.38
CA HIS A 195 6.49 4.44 -17.67
C HIS A 195 6.73 5.07 -16.29
N SER A 196 6.69 6.40 -16.21
CA SER A 196 6.81 7.15 -14.96
C SER A 196 5.63 6.88 -14.03
N VAL A 197 4.40 6.92 -14.57
CA VAL A 197 3.16 6.66 -13.82
C VAL A 197 3.13 5.22 -13.29
N LEU A 198 3.53 4.25 -14.10
CA LEU A 198 3.66 2.85 -13.68
C LEU A 198 4.64 2.72 -12.51
N LEU A 199 5.80 3.36 -12.59
CA LEU A 199 6.79 3.30 -11.52
C LEU A 199 6.31 4.01 -10.25
N THR A 200 5.53 5.09 -10.38
CA THR A 200 4.85 5.71 -9.23
C THR A 200 3.86 4.76 -8.58
N ASN A 201 3.07 4.03 -9.35
CA ASN A 201 2.14 3.03 -8.78
C ASN A 201 2.86 1.90 -8.03
N LEU A 202 4.05 1.49 -8.50
CA LEU A 202 4.74 0.33 -7.93
C LEU A 202 5.60 0.68 -6.71
N ILE A 203 6.30 1.81 -6.75
CA ILE A 203 7.31 2.18 -5.75
C ILE A 203 7.31 3.67 -5.40
N GLY A 204 6.29 4.43 -5.79
CA GLY A 204 6.08 5.82 -5.39
C GLY A 204 7.10 6.83 -5.95
N PRO A 205 7.97 7.43 -5.12
CA PRO A 205 8.87 8.53 -5.51
C PRO A 205 9.75 8.30 -6.76
N PRO A 206 10.28 7.09 -7.05
CA PRO A 206 11.09 6.85 -8.24
C PRO A 206 10.38 7.17 -9.55
N GLY A 207 9.06 7.03 -9.63
CA GLY A 207 8.32 7.42 -10.84
C GLY A 207 8.38 8.91 -11.15
N LEU A 208 8.41 9.76 -10.10
CA LEU A 208 8.65 11.19 -10.27
C LEU A 208 10.05 11.46 -10.82
N ILE A 209 11.08 10.80 -10.28
CA ILE A 209 12.46 10.95 -10.75
C ILE A 209 12.57 10.57 -12.24
N VAL A 210 11.95 9.46 -12.63
CA VAL A 210 11.92 9.02 -14.03
C VAL A 210 11.20 10.03 -14.92
N HIS A 211 10.12 10.65 -14.46
CA HIS A 211 9.47 11.73 -15.19
C HIS A 211 10.38 12.93 -15.39
N LEU A 212 11.08 13.39 -14.35
CA LEU A 212 12.01 14.51 -14.44
C LEU A 212 13.16 14.22 -15.41
N ILE A 213 13.74 13.01 -15.35
CA ILE A 213 14.76 12.56 -16.30
C ILE A 213 14.19 12.58 -17.72
N THR A 214 12.98 12.07 -17.92
CA THR A 214 12.32 12.06 -19.24
C THR A 214 12.15 13.48 -19.78
N CYS A 215 11.76 14.43 -18.93
CA CYS A 215 11.62 15.83 -19.32
C CYS A 215 12.96 16.44 -19.77
N LEU A 216 14.05 16.15 -19.05
CA LEU A 216 15.40 16.63 -19.40
C LEU A 216 15.92 16.00 -20.69
N VAL A 217 15.77 14.69 -20.85
CA VAL A 217 16.20 13.95 -22.05
C VAL A 217 15.49 14.45 -23.30
N LEU A 218 14.21 14.80 -23.19
CA LEU A 218 13.43 15.36 -24.30
C LEU A 218 13.67 16.86 -24.53
N GLY A 219 14.58 17.49 -23.78
CA GLY A 219 14.88 18.92 -23.90
C GLY A 219 13.71 19.83 -23.48
N LYS A 220 12.76 19.33 -22.68
CA LYS A 220 11.56 20.06 -22.27
C LYS A 220 11.78 20.93 -21.03
N GLY A 221 12.92 20.78 -20.34
CA GLY A 221 13.19 21.42 -19.04
C GLY A 221 12.50 20.72 -17.87
N LEU A 222 12.70 21.18 -16.64
CA LEU A 222 11.91 20.70 -15.50
C LEU A 222 10.50 21.33 -15.53
N PRO A 223 9.47 20.66 -14.96
CA PRO A 223 8.16 21.29 -14.80
C PRO A 223 8.29 22.59 -14.00
N ASP A 224 7.72 23.69 -14.50
CA ASP A 224 7.70 25.01 -13.83
C ASP A 224 6.24 25.46 -13.67
N ASP A 225 5.87 25.90 -12.47
CA ASP A 225 4.51 26.30 -12.11
C ASP A 225 4.09 27.60 -12.82
N ALA A 226 5.05 28.39 -13.33
CA ALA A 226 4.81 29.65 -14.02
C ALA A 226 4.05 29.52 -15.36
N GLU A 227 4.16 28.36 -16.03
CA GLU A 227 3.50 28.11 -17.32
C GLU A 227 1.98 27.92 -17.15
N GLY A 228 1.54 27.35 -16.02
CA GLY A 228 0.13 27.14 -15.70
C GLY A 228 -0.63 28.45 -15.45
N SER A 229 0.01 29.43 -14.79
CA SER A 229 -0.59 30.74 -14.54
C SER A 229 -0.75 31.58 -15.81
N ARG A 230 0.13 31.42 -16.81
CA ARG A 230 0.03 32.14 -18.08
C ARG A 230 -1.06 31.59 -19.00
N ALA A 231 -1.27 30.27 -18.99
CA ALA A 231 -2.34 29.63 -19.75
C ALA A 231 -3.74 29.84 -19.13
N ALA A 232 -3.84 30.03 -17.82
CA ALA A 232 -5.10 30.35 -17.14
C ALA A 232 -5.48 31.83 -17.21
N ALA A 233 -4.53 32.71 -17.56
CA ALA A 233 -4.72 34.15 -17.73
C ALA A 233 -4.99 34.57 -19.19
N ALA A 234 -4.98 33.62 -20.14
CA ALA A 234 -5.24 33.82 -21.57
C ALA A 234 -6.58 33.20 -21.96
#